data_AF-A0A914Q497-F1
#
_entry.id   AF-A0A914Q497-F1
#
_cell.length_a   1.000
_cell.length_b   1.000
_cell.length_c   1.000
_cell.angle_alpha   90.00
_cell.angle_beta   90.00
_cell.angle_gamma   90.00
#
_symmetry.space_group_name_H-M   'P 1'
#
loop_
_entity.id
_entity.type
_entity.pdbx_description
1 polymer ?
#
loop_
_entity_poly.entity_id
_entity_poly.type
_entity_poly.pdbx_seq_one_letter_code
_entity_poly.pdbx_strand_id
1 'polypeptide(L)'
;MIVLIIGKEVISPFVNKKCGRNIPIPYDLILIGILTYLSFQFNWTEKYKMPIVGEVPRGFPAPSFPVFQLILDSFQPAIAITIVTITLQISFTKMFAKQQGYKIDPGQEVYALGFTSFFSGFFPTYPCSPGISRTSVGIENGAQTQLAAVSTCAFLLAVILLIGPYFEYLPKCVLAAVILVAMRSTFSKFKEIPKLWRLSKTDCFVWISSFLTTVFINVTYGLILSFCAVLVSVVLRTQWPTWNARFSPPQASGYMNSGVITRYCVFRYDAILIFTNFERFKTAVHRTLNEFLSRPILTNEEETYTKTKFIFDCSAITEIDSMGIAAFKEVIEEIEKEANATIAFSNANCKQYWSF
;
A
#
# COMPACT_ATOMS: atom_id res chain seq x y z
N MET A 1 14.04 -30.01 1.71
CA MET A 1 14.30 -28.64 1.19
C MET A 1 15.09 -28.66 -0.11
N ILE A 2 16.32 -29.19 -0.13
CA ILE A 2 17.18 -29.27 -1.35
C ILE A 2 16.42 -29.91 -2.53
N VAL A 3 15.73 -31.03 -2.32
CA VAL A 3 14.92 -31.71 -3.35
C VAL A 3 13.82 -30.80 -3.92
N LEU A 4 13.14 -29.99 -3.09
CA LEU A 4 12.11 -29.07 -3.56
C LEU A 4 12.70 -27.92 -4.38
N ILE A 5 13.85 -27.40 -3.94
CA ILE A 5 14.54 -26.32 -4.63
C ILE A 5 15.06 -26.82 -5.99
N ILE A 6 15.73 -27.97 -6.02
CA ILE A 6 16.22 -28.58 -7.26
C ILE A 6 15.06 -28.94 -8.19
N GLY A 7 13.98 -29.52 -7.68
CA GLY A 7 12.78 -29.82 -8.45
C GLY A 7 12.21 -28.58 -9.12
N LYS A 8 11.98 -27.52 -8.34
CA LYS A 8 11.38 -26.28 -8.84
C LYS A 8 12.33 -25.49 -9.74
N GLU A 9 13.61 -25.34 -9.39
CA GLU A 9 14.53 -24.43 -10.09
C GLU A 9 15.36 -25.09 -11.20
N VAL A 10 15.58 -26.40 -11.17
CA VAL A 10 16.45 -27.09 -12.13
C VAL A 10 15.64 -28.04 -13.01
N ILE A 11 14.81 -28.89 -12.40
CA ILE A 11 14.06 -29.92 -13.14
C ILE A 11 12.91 -29.30 -13.92
N SER A 12 12.15 -28.38 -13.33
CA SER A 12 11.01 -27.74 -14.01
C SER A 12 11.40 -27.00 -15.30
N PRO A 13 12.41 -26.10 -15.34
CA PRO A 13 12.78 -25.44 -16.59
C PRO A 13 13.39 -26.40 -17.60
N PHE A 14 14.10 -27.45 -17.15
CA PHE A 14 14.65 -28.47 -18.04
C PHE A 14 13.55 -29.30 -18.72
N VAL A 15 12.56 -29.76 -17.95
CA VAL A 15 11.41 -30.52 -18.47
C VAL A 15 10.57 -29.64 -19.39
N ASN A 16 10.27 -28.39 -19.01
CA ASN A 16 9.53 -27.46 -19.85
C ASN A 16 10.24 -27.17 -21.18
N LYS A 17 11.58 -27.02 -21.16
CA LYS A 17 12.39 -26.83 -22.37
C LYS A 17 12.40 -28.07 -23.27
N LYS A 18 12.37 -29.27 -22.69
CA LYS A 18 12.42 -30.54 -23.45
C LYS A 18 11.05 -30.99 -23.97
N CYS A 19 9.98 -30.72 -23.22
CA CYS A 19 8.61 -31.12 -23.56
C CYS A 19 7.87 -30.07 -24.41
N GLY A 20 8.41 -28.86 -24.55
CA GLY A 20 7.80 -27.77 -25.33
C GLY A 20 6.47 -27.24 -24.77
N ARG A 21 6.09 -27.67 -23.56
CA ARG A 21 4.83 -27.33 -22.90
C ARG A 21 5.11 -27.02 -21.44
N ASN A 22 4.52 -25.94 -20.93
CA ASN A 22 4.69 -25.54 -19.53
C ASN A 22 3.74 -26.36 -18.65
N ILE A 23 4.23 -27.48 -18.11
CA ILE A 23 3.43 -28.37 -17.25
C ILE A 23 3.82 -28.09 -15.79
N PRO A 24 2.91 -27.58 -14.95
CA PRO A 24 3.21 -27.36 -13.54
C PRO A 24 3.29 -28.71 -12.81
N ILE A 25 4.51 -29.16 -12.51
CA ILE A 25 4.75 -30.41 -11.78
C ILE A 25 4.54 -30.16 -10.28
N PRO A 26 3.65 -30.91 -9.59
CA PRO A 26 3.36 -30.70 -8.18
C PRO A 26 4.42 -31.34 -7.27
N TYR A 27 5.63 -30.79 -7.26
CA TYR A 27 6.77 -31.29 -6.47
C TYR A 27 6.47 -31.42 -4.98
N ASP A 28 5.67 -30.51 -4.42
CA ASP A 28 5.30 -30.54 -3.01
C ASP A 28 4.45 -31.79 -2.69
N LEU A 29 3.48 -32.13 -3.55
CA LEU A 29 2.62 -33.31 -3.40
C LEU A 29 3.41 -34.61 -3.59
N ILE A 30 4.30 -34.65 -4.58
CA ILE A 30 5.17 -35.81 -4.82
C ILE A 30 6.08 -36.06 -3.61
N LEU A 31 6.71 -35.02 -3.08
CA LEU A 31 7.57 -35.13 -1.91
C LEU A 31 6.78 -35.63 -0.69
N ILE A 32 5.61 -35.03 -0.43
CA ILE A 32 4.74 -35.43 0.67
C ILE A 32 4.34 -36.91 0.50
N GLY A 33 3.88 -37.32 -0.67
CA GLY A 33 3.48 -38.70 -0.93
C GLY A 33 4.61 -39.72 -0.70
N ILE A 34 5.79 -39.46 -1.27
CA ILE A 34 6.96 -40.35 -1.12
C ILE A 34 7.41 -40.43 0.34
N LEU A 35 7.53 -39.30 1.04
CA LEU A 35 8.02 -39.31 2.41
C LEU A 35 7.01 -39.86 3.40
N THR A 36 5.71 -39.66 3.17
CA THR A 36 4.65 -40.33 3.94
C THR A 36 4.72 -41.84 3.74
N TYR A 37 4.88 -42.31 2.50
CA TYR A 37 5.00 -43.74 2.21
C TYR A 37 6.25 -44.36 2.85
N LEU A 38 7.40 -43.69 2.76
CA LEU A 38 8.62 -44.16 3.41
C LEU A 38 8.50 -44.14 4.95
N SER A 39 7.89 -43.10 5.51
CA SER A 39 7.62 -43.00 6.96
C SER A 39 6.78 -44.18 7.46
N PHE A 40 5.75 -44.55 6.69
CA PHE A 40 4.92 -45.72 6.96
C PHE A 40 5.71 -47.04 6.84
N GLN A 41 6.46 -47.24 5.75
CA GLN A 41 7.19 -48.50 5.53
C GLN A 41 8.32 -48.75 6.53
N PHE A 42 8.99 -47.69 6.98
CA PHE A 42 10.16 -47.81 7.86
C PHE A 42 9.84 -47.50 9.33
N ASN A 43 8.58 -47.29 9.69
CA ASN A 43 8.11 -46.95 11.04
C ASN A 43 9.01 -45.92 11.74
N TRP A 44 9.25 -44.78 11.08
CA TRP A 44 10.16 -43.75 11.60
C TRP A 44 9.75 -43.21 12.98
N THR A 45 8.45 -43.23 13.29
CA THR A 45 7.91 -42.83 14.58
C THR A 45 8.43 -43.73 15.71
N GLU A 46 8.37 -45.05 15.56
CA GLU A 46 8.81 -45.98 16.61
C GLU A 46 10.33 -46.05 16.72
N LYS A 47 11.01 -46.09 15.56
CA LYS A 47 12.45 -46.30 15.50
C LYS A 47 13.27 -45.06 15.87
N TYR A 48 12.81 -43.88 15.46
CA TYR A 48 13.56 -42.62 15.62
C TYR A 48 12.81 -41.56 16.43
N LYS A 49 11.64 -41.89 17.01
CA LYS A 49 10.79 -40.95 17.75
C LYS A 49 10.48 -39.68 16.96
N MET A 50 10.33 -39.82 15.64
CA MET A 50 10.12 -38.69 14.76
C MET A 50 8.69 -38.14 14.93
N PRO A 51 8.50 -36.82 15.08
CA PRO A 51 7.16 -36.25 15.21
C PRO A 51 6.42 -36.30 13.87
N ILE A 52 5.27 -36.98 13.87
CA ILE A 52 4.33 -37.08 12.75
C ILE A 52 3.09 -36.20 13.00
N VAL A 53 2.28 -35.98 11.95
CA VAL A 53 1.04 -35.19 12.04
C VAL A 53 0.07 -35.80 13.06
N GLY A 54 -0.07 -37.12 13.07
CA GLY A 54 -1.01 -37.83 13.95
C GLY A 54 -2.43 -37.87 13.38
N GLU A 55 -3.40 -38.19 14.23
CA GLU A 55 -4.79 -38.42 13.81
C GLU A 55 -5.40 -37.20 13.13
N VAL A 56 -5.91 -37.39 11.90
CA VAL A 56 -6.62 -36.36 11.14
C VAL A 56 -8.12 -36.65 11.27
N PRO A 57 -8.91 -35.74 11.87
CA PRO A 57 -10.34 -35.98 12.11
C PRO A 57 -11.06 -36.24 10.78
N ARG A 58 -11.87 -37.30 10.77
CA ARG A 58 -12.60 -37.75 9.59
C ARG A 58 -13.98 -37.09 9.56
N GLY A 59 -14.42 -36.72 8.35
CA GLY A 59 -15.74 -36.19 8.10
C GLY A 59 -15.81 -34.67 8.13
N PHE A 60 -17.03 -34.17 8.01
CA PHE A 60 -17.30 -32.74 7.97
C PHE A 60 -17.49 -32.22 9.41
N PRO A 61 -16.81 -31.14 9.82
CA PRO A 61 -17.03 -30.57 11.15
C PRO A 61 -18.46 -30.04 11.25
N ALA A 62 -19.15 -30.39 12.34
CA ALA A 62 -20.47 -29.85 12.60
C ALA A 62 -20.39 -28.33 12.82
N PRO A 63 -21.37 -27.55 12.33
CA PRO A 63 -21.41 -26.12 12.61
C PRO A 63 -21.57 -25.89 14.12
N SER A 64 -20.76 -24.99 14.67
CA SER A 64 -20.74 -24.60 16.07
C SER A 64 -20.95 -23.09 16.20
N PHE A 65 -21.73 -22.66 17.18
CA PHE A 65 -21.86 -21.23 17.47
C PHE A 65 -20.58 -20.67 18.09
N PRO A 66 -20.18 -19.44 17.73
CA PRO A 66 -19.03 -18.79 18.35
C PRO A 66 -19.30 -18.52 19.83
N VAL A 67 -18.28 -18.70 20.67
CA VAL A 67 -18.36 -18.42 22.10
C VAL A 67 -18.37 -16.92 22.33
N PHE A 68 -19.55 -16.34 22.57
CA PHE A 68 -19.74 -14.88 22.70
C PHE A 68 -18.88 -14.22 23.78
N GLN A 69 -18.47 -14.97 24.80
CA GLN A 69 -17.60 -14.46 25.88
C GLN A 69 -16.20 -14.06 25.39
N LEU A 70 -15.68 -14.73 24.36
CA LEU A 70 -14.34 -14.49 23.80
C LEU A 70 -14.28 -13.33 22.81
N ILE A 71 -15.44 -12.74 22.47
CA ILE A 71 -15.53 -11.67 21.46
C ILE A 71 -14.75 -10.43 21.89
N LEU A 72 -14.87 -10.04 23.17
CA LEU A 72 -14.20 -8.85 23.69
C LEU A 72 -12.67 -9.02 23.68
N ASP A 73 -12.18 -10.18 24.12
CA ASP A 73 -10.74 -10.50 24.12
C ASP A 73 -10.16 -10.61 22.70
N SER A 74 -10.97 -11.07 21.76
CA SER A 74 -10.56 -11.25 20.36
C SER A 74 -10.76 -10.01 19.49
N PHE A 75 -11.39 -8.94 20.02
CA PHE A 75 -11.78 -7.79 19.22
C PHE A 75 -10.58 -7.03 18.64
N GLN A 76 -9.58 -6.74 19.47
CA GLN A 76 -8.35 -6.05 19.06
C GLN A 76 -7.58 -6.81 17.96
N PRO A 77 -7.24 -8.10 18.10
CA PRO A 77 -6.58 -8.84 17.03
C PRO A 77 -7.47 -9.04 15.81
N ALA A 78 -8.79 -9.18 15.97
CA ALA A 78 -9.72 -9.32 14.85
C ALA A 78 -9.74 -8.08 13.94
N ILE A 79 -9.70 -6.87 14.51
CA ILE A 79 -9.60 -5.63 13.71
C ILE A 79 -8.31 -5.63 12.90
N ALA A 80 -7.17 -5.95 13.52
CA ALA A 80 -5.88 -5.98 12.82
C ALA A 80 -5.90 -6.98 11.66
N ILE A 81 -6.40 -8.21 11.89
CA ILE A 81 -6.52 -9.24 10.85
C ILE A 81 -7.46 -8.78 9.73
N THR A 82 -8.57 -8.14 10.07
CA THR A 82 -9.56 -7.64 9.10
C THR A 82 -8.96 -6.60 8.17
N ILE A 83 -8.26 -5.60 8.72
CA ILE A 83 -7.60 -4.54 7.95
C ILE A 83 -6.57 -5.15 6.98
N VAL A 84 -5.73 -6.08 7.46
CA VAL A 84 -4.73 -6.76 6.63
C VAL A 84 -5.40 -7.57 5.52
N THR A 85 -6.41 -8.35 5.87
CA THR A 85 -7.08 -9.26 4.93
C THR A 85 -7.78 -8.47 3.82
N ILE A 86 -8.51 -7.40 4.16
CA ILE A 86 -9.15 -6.51 3.18
C ILE A 86 -8.10 -5.86 2.27
N THR A 87 -7.01 -5.35 2.86
CA THR A 87 -5.94 -4.69 2.09
C THR A 87 -5.28 -5.65 1.11
N LEU A 88 -4.97 -6.87 1.55
CA LEU A 88 -4.40 -7.92 0.71
C LEU A 88 -5.39 -8.37 -0.37
N GLN A 89 -6.65 -8.58 -0.02
CA GLN A 89 -7.72 -8.96 -0.96
C GLN A 89 -7.82 -7.93 -2.09
N ILE A 90 -8.01 -6.65 -1.76
CA ILE A 90 -8.14 -5.58 -2.75
C ILE A 90 -6.87 -5.45 -3.60
N SER A 91 -5.68 -5.56 -2.98
CA SER A 91 -4.41 -5.45 -3.71
C SER A 91 -4.22 -6.58 -4.73
N PHE A 92 -4.52 -7.82 -4.35
CA PHE A 92 -4.38 -8.96 -5.26
C PHE A 92 -5.49 -9.00 -6.30
N THR A 93 -6.73 -8.69 -5.93
CA THR A 93 -7.83 -8.59 -6.89
C THR A 93 -7.54 -7.51 -7.94
N LYS A 94 -6.99 -6.35 -7.55
CA LYS A 94 -6.52 -5.32 -8.51
C LYS A 94 -5.39 -5.82 -9.40
N MET A 95 -4.43 -6.56 -8.84
CA MET A 95 -3.31 -7.13 -9.59
C MET A 95 -3.81 -8.09 -10.68
N PHE A 96 -4.69 -9.03 -10.34
CA PHE A 96 -5.25 -9.98 -11.30
C PHE A 96 -6.22 -9.32 -12.29
N ALA A 97 -7.03 -8.37 -11.84
CA ALA A 97 -7.88 -7.57 -12.71
C ALA A 97 -7.09 -6.81 -13.79
N LYS A 98 -5.96 -6.22 -13.41
CA LYS A 98 -5.05 -5.58 -14.35
C LYS A 98 -4.41 -6.57 -15.33
N GLN A 99 -4.03 -7.77 -14.85
CA GLN A 99 -3.45 -8.81 -15.71
C GLN A 99 -4.45 -9.36 -16.73
N GLN A 100 -5.72 -9.52 -16.33
CA GLN A 100 -6.77 -10.12 -17.15
C GLN A 100 -7.64 -9.08 -17.89
N GLY A 101 -7.47 -7.79 -17.62
CA GLY A 101 -8.15 -6.70 -18.31
C GLY A 101 -9.62 -6.49 -17.91
N TYR A 102 -10.05 -6.93 -16.71
CA TYR A 102 -11.42 -6.70 -16.21
C TYR A 102 -11.47 -5.59 -15.14
N LYS A 103 -12.66 -5.03 -14.95
CA LYS A 103 -12.92 -4.02 -13.90
C LYS A 103 -13.38 -4.70 -12.61
N ILE A 104 -12.99 -4.14 -11.49
CA ILE A 104 -13.40 -4.61 -10.16
C ILE A 104 -14.17 -3.53 -9.42
N ASP A 105 -15.10 -3.95 -8.58
CA ASP A 105 -15.72 -3.12 -7.57
C ASP A 105 -15.12 -3.50 -6.19
N PRO A 106 -14.27 -2.63 -5.59
CA PRO A 106 -13.70 -2.87 -4.27
C PRO A 106 -14.76 -3.03 -3.17
N GLY A 107 -15.92 -2.36 -3.28
CA GLY A 107 -16.99 -2.48 -2.29
C GLY A 107 -17.59 -3.88 -2.28
N GLN A 108 -17.87 -4.42 -3.48
CA GLN A 108 -18.39 -5.77 -3.64
C GLN A 108 -17.43 -6.84 -3.09
N GLU A 109 -16.12 -6.69 -3.29
CA GLU A 109 -15.11 -7.60 -2.73
C GLU A 109 -15.09 -7.60 -1.20
N VAL A 110 -15.27 -6.42 -0.58
CA VAL A 110 -15.35 -6.31 0.89
C VAL A 110 -16.62 -6.98 1.41
N TYR A 111 -17.76 -6.79 0.76
CA TYR A 111 -19.00 -7.50 1.13
C TYR A 111 -18.84 -9.02 0.99
N ALA A 112 -18.27 -9.50 -0.12
CA ALA A 112 -18.05 -10.93 -0.35
C ALA A 112 -17.12 -11.54 0.71
N LEU A 113 -16.04 -10.85 1.08
CA LEU A 113 -15.13 -11.28 2.14
C LEU A 113 -15.82 -11.28 3.52
N GLY A 114 -16.65 -10.28 3.81
CA GLY A 114 -17.44 -10.19 5.03
C GLY A 114 -18.41 -11.36 5.17
N PHE A 115 -19.22 -11.65 4.13
CA PHE A 115 -20.11 -12.80 4.13
C PHE A 115 -19.34 -14.11 4.29
N THR A 116 -18.25 -14.29 3.55
CA THR A 116 -17.41 -15.50 3.64
C THR A 116 -16.89 -15.70 5.06
N SER A 117 -16.41 -14.64 5.70
CA SER A 117 -15.84 -14.69 7.06
C SER A 117 -16.92 -14.93 8.12
N PHE A 118 -18.11 -14.34 7.94
CA PHE A 118 -19.26 -14.57 8.81
C PHE A 118 -19.70 -16.04 8.77
N PHE A 119 -19.90 -16.60 7.56
CA PHE A 119 -20.29 -18.01 7.42
C PHE A 119 -19.18 -18.98 7.85
N SER A 120 -17.91 -18.66 7.58
CA SER A 120 -16.79 -19.50 8.01
C SER A 120 -16.63 -19.53 9.53
N GLY A 121 -17.05 -18.48 10.24
CA GLY A 121 -17.00 -18.40 11.69
C GLY A 121 -17.86 -19.44 12.43
N PHE A 122 -18.85 -20.04 11.76
CA PHE A 122 -19.63 -21.17 12.32
C PHE A 122 -18.91 -22.52 12.20
N PHE A 123 -17.79 -22.56 11.48
CA PHE A 123 -16.97 -23.74 11.33
C PHE A 123 -15.61 -23.52 12.00
N PRO A 124 -14.89 -24.57 12.43
CA PRO A 124 -13.57 -24.46 13.02
C PRO A 124 -12.53 -24.08 11.95
N THR A 125 -12.59 -22.85 11.47
CA THR A 125 -11.75 -22.30 10.39
C THR A 125 -10.99 -21.07 10.86
N TYR A 126 -9.82 -20.85 10.27
CA TYR A 126 -9.09 -19.60 10.44
C TYR A 126 -9.68 -18.50 9.54
N PRO A 127 -9.45 -17.21 9.85
CA PRO A 127 -9.85 -16.10 9.00
C PRO A 127 -9.40 -16.32 7.55
N CYS A 128 -10.34 -16.19 6.61
CA CYS A 128 -10.09 -16.44 5.19
C CYS A 128 -9.15 -15.38 4.61
N SER A 129 -8.19 -15.79 3.80
CA SER A 129 -7.29 -14.88 3.07
C SER A 129 -7.18 -15.25 1.58
N PRO A 130 -6.83 -14.29 0.72
CA PRO A 130 -6.59 -14.55 -0.69
C PRO A 130 -5.39 -15.48 -0.90
N GLY A 131 -5.62 -16.61 -1.57
CA GLY A 131 -4.56 -17.51 -2.00
C GLY A 131 -3.93 -17.08 -3.32
N ILE A 132 -2.86 -16.29 -3.29
CA ILE A 132 -2.17 -15.79 -4.49
C ILE A 132 -1.65 -16.95 -5.35
N SER A 133 -0.92 -17.89 -4.74
CA SER A 133 -0.26 -18.98 -5.47
C SER A 133 -1.26 -19.88 -6.19
N ARG A 134 -2.38 -20.24 -5.53
CA ARG A 134 -3.44 -21.06 -6.15
C ARG A 134 -4.12 -20.32 -7.30
N THR A 135 -4.33 -19.01 -7.16
CA THR A 135 -5.02 -18.19 -8.16
C THR A 135 -4.12 -17.96 -9.38
N SER A 136 -2.81 -17.72 -9.18
CA SER A 136 -1.83 -17.60 -10.27
C SER A 136 -1.77 -18.89 -11.08
N VAL A 137 -1.64 -20.05 -10.42
CA VAL A 137 -1.61 -21.35 -11.11
C VAL A 137 -2.92 -21.60 -11.84
N GLY A 138 -4.08 -21.26 -11.26
CA GLY A 138 -5.37 -21.38 -11.94
C GLY A 138 -5.44 -20.54 -13.22
N ILE A 139 -5.03 -19.27 -13.14
CA ILE A 139 -5.01 -18.34 -14.27
C ILE A 139 -4.03 -18.80 -15.37
N GLU A 140 -2.84 -19.26 -14.98
CA GLU A 140 -1.83 -19.81 -15.90
C GLU A 140 -2.34 -21.06 -16.64
N ASN A 141 -3.23 -21.84 -16.00
CA ASN A 141 -3.90 -22.99 -16.61
C ASN A 141 -5.21 -22.61 -17.34
N GLY A 142 -5.51 -21.32 -17.51
CA GLY A 142 -6.65 -20.84 -18.29
C GLY A 142 -7.98 -20.80 -17.53
N ALA A 143 -7.97 -20.78 -16.19
CA ALA A 143 -9.20 -20.59 -15.41
C ALA A 143 -9.76 -19.16 -15.63
N GLN A 144 -10.96 -19.08 -16.20
CA GLN A 144 -11.64 -17.81 -16.51
C GLN A 144 -12.89 -17.55 -15.66
N THR A 145 -13.44 -18.59 -15.01
CA THR A 145 -14.71 -18.50 -14.27
C THR A 145 -14.57 -19.02 -12.83
N GLN A 146 -15.48 -18.59 -11.95
CA GLN A 146 -15.52 -19.06 -10.55
C GLN A 146 -15.85 -20.56 -10.43
N LEU A 147 -16.36 -21.20 -11.49
CA LEU A 147 -16.58 -22.66 -11.54
C LEU A 147 -15.27 -23.43 -11.36
N ALA A 148 -14.13 -22.88 -11.78
CA ALA A 148 -12.82 -23.48 -11.53
C ALA A 148 -12.50 -23.56 -10.02
N ALA A 149 -12.90 -22.54 -9.25
CA ALA A 149 -12.76 -22.56 -7.80
C ALA A 149 -13.67 -23.61 -7.15
N VAL A 150 -14.93 -23.72 -7.60
CA VAL A 150 -15.87 -24.75 -7.13
C VAL A 150 -15.33 -26.15 -7.39
N SER A 151 -14.83 -26.41 -8.60
CA SER A 151 -14.21 -27.69 -8.95
C SER A 151 -12.99 -28.00 -8.08
N THR A 152 -12.15 -27.00 -7.83
CA THR A 152 -10.97 -27.14 -6.95
C THR A 152 -11.38 -27.47 -5.51
N CYS A 153 -12.40 -26.80 -4.97
CA CYS A 153 -12.92 -27.07 -3.63
C CYS A 153 -13.54 -28.47 -3.53
N ALA A 154 -14.30 -28.91 -4.53
CA ALA A 154 -14.89 -30.25 -4.57
C ALA A 154 -13.80 -31.34 -4.62
N PHE A 155 -12.77 -31.14 -5.44
CA PHE A 155 -11.62 -32.04 -5.50
C PHE A 155 -10.86 -32.08 -4.17
N LEU A 156 -10.60 -30.92 -3.56
CA LEU A 156 -9.94 -30.84 -2.26
C LEU A 156 -10.73 -31.57 -1.17
N LEU A 157 -12.07 -31.41 -1.16
CA LEU A 157 -12.94 -32.12 -0.24
C LEU A 157 -12.85 -33.65 -0.43
N ALA A 158 -12.89 -34.13 -1.68
CA ALA A 158 -12.73 -35.54 -1.99
C ALA A 158 -11.37 -36.08 -1.51
N VAL A 159 -10.28 -35.33 -1.74
CA VAL A 159 -8.94 -35.69 -1.28
C VAL A 159 -8.87 -35.80 0.24
N ILE A 160 -9.45 -34.84 0.98
CA ILE A 160 -9.45 -34.89 2.46
C ILE A 160 -10.23 -36.11 2.96
N LEU A 161 -11.39 -36.42 2.38
CA LEU A 161 -12.22 -37.53 2.81
C LEU A 161 -11.62 -38.92 2.46
N LEU A 162 -10.97 -39.05 1.31
CA LEU A 162 -10.42 -40.32 0.83
C LEU A 162 -8.97 -40.56 1.29
N ILE A 163 -8.14 -39.52 1.24
CA ILE A 163 -6.68 -39.61 1.46
C ILE A 163 -6.30 -39.15 2.89
N GLY A 164 -7.20 -38.46 3.61
CA GLY A 164 -6.99 -37.94 4.97
C GLY A 164 -6.22 -38.88 5.91
N PRO A 165 -6.63 -40.16 6.08
CA PRO A 165 -5.96 -41.10 6.97
C PRO A 165 -4.49 -41.40 6.60
N TYR A 166 -4.14 -41.31 5.32
CA TYR A 166 -2.76 -41.55 4.90
C TYR A 166 -1.81 -40.44 5.37
N PHE A 167 -2.32 -39.24 5.66
CA PHE A 167 -1.49 -38.14 6.17
C PHE A 167 -1.09 -38.31 7.64
N GLU A 168 -1.63 -39.28 8.37
CA GLU A 168 -1.27 -39.52 9.77
C GLU A 168 0.24 -39.77 9.95
N TYR A 169 0.84 -40.52 9.01
CA TYR A 169 2.26 -40.88 9.00
C TYR A 169 3.19 -39.79 8.45
N LEU A 170 2.66 -38.63 8.04
CA LEU A 170 3.45 -37.54 7.46
C LEU A 170 4.39 -36.94 8.52
N PRO A 171 5.71 -36.92 8.30
CA PRO A 171 6.62 -36.29 9.26
C PRO A 171 6.51 -34.77 9.26
N LYS A 172 6.46 -34.15 10.46
CA LYS A 172 6.36 -32.68 10.61
C LYS A 172 7.51 -31.92 9.96
N CYS A 173 8.69 -32.54 9.86
CA CYS A 173 9.86 -31.95 9.20
C CYS A 173 9.62 -31.69 7.70
N VAL A 174 8.81 -32.51 7.03
CA VAL A 174 8.46 -32.32 5.61
C VAL A 174 7.59 -31.09 5.45
N LEU A 175 6.58 -30.94 6.31
CA LEU A 175 5.71 -29.78 6.33
C LEU A 175 6.51 -28.49 6.58
N ALA A 176 7.43 -28.51 7.54
CA ALA A 176 8.34 -27.38 7.79
C ALA A 176 9.19 -27.02 6.56
N ALA A 177 9.71 -28.01 5.84
CA ALA A 177 10.49 -27.78 4.63
C ALA A 177 9.65 -27.16 3.50
N VAL A 178 8.39 -27.57 3.34
CA VAL A 178 7.47 -26.98 2.35
C VAL A 178 7.16 -25.53 2.69
N ILE A 179 6.89 -25.23 3.98
CA ILE A 179 6.64 -23.86 4.45
C ILE A 179 7.86 -22.95 4.20
N LEU A 180 9.07 -23.41 4.54
CA LEU A 180 10.29 -22.63 4.30
C LEU A 180 10.52 -22.30 2.82
N VAL A 181 10.26 -23.27 1.92
CA VAL A 181 10.37 -23.03 0.48
C VAL A 181 9.32 -22.04 -0.01
N ALA A 182 8.09 -22.09 0.52
CA ALA A 182 7.04 -21.14 0.17
C ALA A 182 7.38 -19.71 0.64
N MET A 183 7.99 -19.56 1.82
CA MET A 183 8.38 -18.26 2.38
C MET A 183 9.60 -17.61 1.70
N ARG A 184 10.32 -18.35 0.84
CA ARG A 184 11.50 -17.82 0.12
C ARG A 184 11.19 -16.55 -0.67
N SER A 185 10.01 -16.46 -1.28
CA SER A 185 9.57 -15.27 -2.02
C SER A 185 9.46 -14.04 -1.11
N THR A 186 8.91 -14.22 0.10
CA THR A 186 8.82 -13.18 1.12
C THR A 186 10.20 -12.75 1.62
N PHE A 187 11.12 -13.70 1.87
CA PHE A 187 12.49 -13.37 2.26
C PHE A 187 13.28 -12.66 1.16
N SER A 188 12.92 -12.83 -0.11
CA SER A 188 13.55 -12.08 -1.20
C SER A 188 13.28 -10.58 -1.10
N LYS A 189 12.22 -10.13 -0.42
CA LYS A 189 11.89 -8.71 -0.24
C LYS A 189 12.94 -7.94 0.56
N PHE A 190 13.75 -8.60 1.39
CA PHE A 190 14.87 -7.96 2.08
C PHE A 190 15.91 -7.37 1.10
N LYS A 191 16.02 -7.92 -0.11
CA LYS A 191 16.91 -7.40 -1.15
C LYS A 191 16.46 -6.04 -1.69
N GLU A 192 15.23 -5.62 -1.43
CA GLU A 192 14.68 -4.34 -1.88
C GLU A 192 15.01 -3.18 -0.93
N ILE A 193 15.45 -3.45 0.30
CA ILE A 193 15.74 -2.43 1.32
C ILE A 193 16.77 -1.39 0.83
N PRO A 194 17.90 -1.76 0.19
CA PRO A 194 18.86 -0.77 -0.30
C PRO A 194 18.28 0.15 -1.37
N LYS A 195 17.37 -0.37 -2.21
CA LYS A 195 16.66 0.41 -3.22
C LYS A 195 15.67 1.36 -2.55
N LEU A 196 14.93 0.87 -1.56
CA LEU A 196 13.97 1.68 -0.80
C LEU A 196 14.67 2.84 -0.07
N TRP A 197 15.84 2.60 0.53
CA TRP A 197 16.63 3.65 1.20
C TRP A 197 17.05 4.78 0.26
N ARG A 198 17.38 4.45 -1.00
CA ARG A 198 17.74 5.45 -2.03
C ARG A 198 16.53 6.26 -2.52
N LEU A 199 15.34 5.66 -2.51
CA LEU A 199 14.10 6.31 -2.95
C LEU A 199 13.50 7.19 -1.85
N SER A 200 13.34 6.64 -0.65
CA SER A 200 12.65 7.31 0.46
C SER A 200 13.16 6.78 1.80
N LYS A 201 13.92 7.62 2.50
CA LYS A 201 14.45 7.30 3.84
C LYS A 201 13.32 7.09 4.86
N THR A 202 12.23 7.86 4.76
CA THR A 202 11.10 7.74 5.68
C THR A 202 10.38 6.41 5.50
N ASP A 203 10.16 5.97 4.27
CA ASP A 203 9.44 4.71 4.00
C ASP A 203 10.29 3.51 4.40
N CYS A 204 11.63 3.61 4.23
CA CYS A 204 12.56 2.61 4.73
C CYS A 204 12.55 2.51 6.27
N PHE A 205 12.48 3.65 6.98
CA PHE A 205 12.37 3.66 8.44
C PHE A 205 11.07 3.01 8.94
N VAL A 206 9.94 3.29 8.28
CA VAL A 206 8.65 2.63 8.58
C VAL A 206 8.76 1.12 8.35
N TRP A 207 9.41 0.70 7.27
CA TRP A 207 9.60 -0.71 6.96
C TRP A 207 10.45 -1.43 8.02
N ILE A 208 11.61 -0.86 8.39
CA ILE A 208 12.53 -1.46 9.36
C ILE A 208 11.88 -1.50 10.76
N SER A 209 11.26 -0.41 11.18
CA SER A 209 10.64 -0.32 12.52
C SER A 209 9.48 -1.33 12.65
N SER A 210 8.59 -1.40 11.66
CA SER A 210 7.50 -2.38 11.66
C SER A 210 7.99 -3.83 11.64
N PHE A 211 9.04 -4.13 10.88
CA PHE A 211 9.67 -5.45 10.87
C PHE A 211 10.25 -5.82 12.23
N LEU A 212 11.08 -4.95 12.83
CA LEU A 212 11.68 -5.17 14.14
C LEU A 212 10.62 -5.39 15.22
N THR A 213 9.60 -4.53 15.28
CA THR A 213 8.52 -4.67 16.27
C THR A 213 7.73 -5.97 16.08
N THR A 214 7.48 -6.39 14.84
CA THR A 214 6.80 -7.65 14.53
C THR A 214 7.61 -8.86 15.01
N VAL A 215 8.93 -8.85 14.81
CA VAL A 215 9.83 -9.95 15.17
C VAL A 215 10.06 -10.03 16.68
N PHE A 216 10.30 -8.89 17.34
CA PHE A 216 10.70 -8.86 18.75
C PHE A 216 9.53 -8.75 19.74
N ILE A 217 8.39 -8.21 19.32
CA ILE A 217 7.24 -7.98 20.22
C ILE A 217 6.06 -8.83 19.79
N ASN A 218 5.33 -8.40 18.77
CA ASN A 218 4.16 -9.11 18.24
C ASN A 218 3.73 -8.47 16.91
N VAL A 219 3.07 -9.26 16.07
CA VAL A 219 2.45 -8.81 14.82
C VAL A 219 1.44 -7.67 15.05
N THR A 220 0.61 -7.74 16.11
CA THR A 220 -0.40 -6.71 16.40
C THR A 220 0.24 -5.34 16.64
N TYR A 221 1.28 -5.29 17.48
CA TYR A 221 1.99 -4.03 17.77
C TYR A 221 2.79 -3.54 16.56
N GLY A 222 3.40 -4.44 15.79
CA GLY A 222 4.12 -4.09 14.56
C GLY A 222 3.20 -3.42 13.54
N LEU A 223 1.96 -3.91 13.41
CA LEU A 223 0.96 -3.33 12.54
C LEU A 223 0.53 -1.94 13.01
N ILE A 224 0.19 -1.78 14.30
CA ILE A 224 -0.22 -0.48 14.87
C ILE A 224 0.89 0.55 14.67
N LEU A 225 2.14 0.18 14.97
CA LEU A 225 3.28 1.06 14.78
C LEU A 225 3.42 1.48 13.32
N SER A 226 3.33 0.53 12.39
CA SER A 226 3.43 0.82 10.95
C SER A 226 2.35 1.79 10.49
N PHE A 227 1.10 1.61 10.93
CA PHE A 227 -0.02 2.45 10.56
C PHE A 227 0.16 3.88 11.09
N CYS A 228 0.48 4.02 12.39
CA CYS A 228 0.74 5.32 12.99
C CYS A 228 1.94 6.02 12.32
N ALA A 229 3.02 5.30 12.05
CA ALA A 229 4.21 5.86 11.41
C ALA A 229 3.93 6.33 9.97
N VAL A 230 3.09 5.62 9.21
CA VAL A 230 2.62 6.06 7.89
C VAL A 230 1.78 7.34 8.01
N LEU A 231 0.81 7.39 8.94
CA LEU A 231 -0.01 8.58 9.14
C LEU A 231 0.84 9.80 9.50
N VAL A 232 1.76 9.66 10.46
CA VAL A 232 2.69 10.72 10.84
C VAL A 232 3.55 11.14 9.64
N SER A 233 4.08 10.18 8.87
CA SER A 233 4.86 10.50 7.68
C SER A 233 4.06 11.27 6.63
N VAL A 234 2.76 10.98 6.46
CA VAL A 234 1.89 11.73 5.55
C VAL A 234 1.69 13.15 6.07
N VAL A 235 1.36 13.32 7.36
CA VAL A 235 1.17 14.64 7.97
C VAL A 235 2.43 15.49 7.83
N LEU A 236 3.60 14.97 8.17
CA LEU A 236 4.88 15.70 8.09
C LEU A 236 5.23 16.11 6.65
N ARG A 237 4.95 15.24 5.66
CA ARG A 237 5.16 15.59 4.24
C ARG A 237 4.21 16.70 3.78
N THR A 238 2.95 16.66 4.22
CA THR A 238 1.96 17.71 3.89
C THR A 238 2.27 19.04 4.58
N GLN A 239 2.86 18.99 5.78
CA GLN A 239 3.25 20.18 6.55
C GLN A 239 4.44 20.94 5.95
N TRP A 240 5.32 20.29 5.19
CA TRP A 240 6.51 20.92 4.60
C TRP A 240 6.48 20.97 3.08
N PRO A 241 5.53 21.74 2.50
CA PRO A 241 5.47 21.92 1.07
C PRO A 241 6.55 22.89 0.57
N THR A 242 6.89 22.75 -0.70
CA THR A 242 7.75 23.69 -1.41
C THR A 242 6.93 24.83 -1.99
N TRP A 243 7.52 26.01 -2.08
CA TRP A 243 6.94 27.15 -2.79
C TRP A 243 7.97 27.73 -3.73
N ASN A 244 7.50 28.35 -4.80
CA ASN A 244 8.31 28.96 -5.83
C ASN A 244 7.79 30.37 -6.11
N ALA A 245 8.69 31.35 -6.11
CA ALA A 245 8.37 32.72 -6.47
C ALA A 245 9.17 33.12 -7.71
N ARG A 246 8.50 33.75 -8.68
CA ARG A 246 9.12 34.32 -9.88
C ARG A 246 8.87 35.81 -9.90
N PHE A 247 9.94 36.58 -10.03
CA PHE A 247 9.89 38.03 -10.07
C PHE A 247 10.17 38.53 -11.48
N SER A 248 9.60 39.68 -11.83
CA SER A 248 9.94 40.36 -13.09
C SER A 248 11.46 40.60 -13.18
N PRO A 249 12.10 40.30 -14.33
CA PRO A 249 13.49 40.70 -14.57
C PRO A 249 13.65 42.21 -14.41
N PRO A 250 14.79 42.68 -13.85
CA PRO A 250 15.04 44.11 -13.68
C PRO A 250 15.09 44.89 -15.01
N GLN A 251 15.38 44.23 -16.13
CA GLN A 251 15.39 44.82 -17.47
C GLN A 251 14.09 44.64 -18.26
N ALA A 252 13.19 43.77 -17.81
CA ALA A 252 11.90 43.54 -18.45
C ALA A 252 10.84 44.43 -17.80
N SER A 253 11.03 45.75 -17.88
CA SER A 253 9.92 46.70 -17.89
C SER A 253 9.18 46.60 -19.24
N GLY A 254 8.73 45.39 -19.59
CA GLY A 254 7.88 45.16 -20.74
C GLY A 254 6.52 45.77 -20.47
N TYR A 255 6.15 46.76 -21.27
CA TYR A 255 4.99 47.66 -21.17
C TYR A 255 5.23 48.95 -20.36
N MET A 256 6.22 49.75 -20.77
CA MET A 256 6.10 51.21 -20.65
C MET A 256 4.92 51.69 -21.51
N ASN A 257 3.70 51.60 -20.98
CA ASN A 257 2.65 52.50 -21.38
C ASN A 257 2.71 53.67 -20.40
N SER A 258 3.02 54.87 -20.89
CA SER A 258 2.80 56.13 -20.16
C SER A 258 3.72 56.40 -18.95
N GLY A 259 4.95 55.88 -18.92
CA GLY A 259 5.91 56.19 -17.83
C GLY A 259 5.66 55.48 -16.49
N VAL A 260 4.86 54.40 -16.47
CA VAL A 260 4.59 53.60 -15.27
C VAL A 260 5.33 52.26 -15.35
N ILE A 261 6.15 51.94 -14.35
CA ILE A 261 6.83 50.64 -14.27
C ILE A 261 5.95 49.69 -13.45
N THR A 262 5.43 48.65 -14.12
CA THR A 262 4.67 47.60 -13.43
C THR A 262 5.59 46.45 -13.02
N ARG A 263 5.76 46.22 -11.72
CA ARG A 263 6.50 45.09 -11.18
C ARG A 263 5.53 43.94 -10.90
N TYR A 264 5.82 42.75 -11.44
CA TYR A 264 5.04 41.55 -11.13
C TYR A 264 5.83 40.55 -10.27
N CYS A 265 5.14 39.95 -9.30
CA CYS A 265 5.58 38.80 -8.53
C CYS A 265 4.56 37.67 -8.77
N VAL A 266 5.02 36.52 -9.27
CA VAL A 266 4.20 35.31 -9.40
C VAL A 266 4.58 34.35 -8.30
N PHE A 267 3.70 34.13 -7.35
CA PHE A 267 3.88 33.21 -6.24
C PHE A 267 3.09 31.92 -6.46
N ARG A 268 3.76 30.79 -6.38
CA ARG A 268 3.18 29.45 -6.52
C ARG A 268 3.48 28.63 -5.28
N TYR A 269 2.42 28.08 -4.67
CA TYR A 269 2.52 27.19 -3.52
C TYR A 269 2.20 25.77 -3.96
N ASP A 270 3.17 24.85 -3.91
CA ASP A 270 3.03 23.49 -4.45
C ASP A 270 2.39 22.53 -3.44
N ALA A 271 1.22 22.89 -2.89
CA ALA A 271 0.43 22.02 -2.01
C ALA A 271 -1.02 22.44 -1.85
N ILE A 272 -1.84 21.51 -1.36
CA ILE A 272 -3.16 21.82 -0.78
C ILE A 272 -3.03 22.77 0.39
N LEU A 273 -4.00 23.66 0.59
CA LEU A 273 -3.97 24.64 1.65
C LEU A 273 -4.94 24.25 2.76
N ILE A 274 -4.41 23.65 3.82
CA ILE A 274 -5.22 23.10 4.92
C ILE A 274 -4.67 23.55 6.28
N PHE A 275 -5.41 23.24 7.36
CA PHE A 275 -5.05 23.57 8.74
C PHE A 275 -3.64 23.12 9.14
N THR A 276 -3.08 22.12 8.46
CA THR A 276 -1.73 21.62 8.77
C THR A 276 -0.61 22.53 8.28
N ASN A 277 -0.83 23.31 7.21
CA ASN A 277 0.25 24.04 6.53
C ASN A 277 -0.05 25.51 6.25
N PHE A 278 -1.21 26.04 6.65
CA PHE A 278 -1.59 27.44 6.42
C PHE A 278 -0.60 28.45 7.03
N GLU A 279 -0.04 28.21 8.21
CA GLU A 279 0.95 29.12 8.82
C GLU A 279 2.23 29.20 7.99
N ARG A 280 2.64 28.07 7.40
CA ARG A 280 3.79 28.04 6.50
C ARG A 280 3.50 28.76 5.20
N PHE A 281 2.29 28.65 4.69
CA PHE A 281 1.83 29.43 3.54
C PHE A 281 1.97 30.94 3.83
N LYS A 282 1.43 31.44 4.95
CA LYS A 282 1.58 32.85 5.36
C LYS A 282 3.04 33.28 5.42
N THR A 283 3.86 32.49 6.13
CA THR A 283 5.29 32.76 6.29
C THR A 283 6.03 32.78 4.94
N ALA A 284 5.69 31.88 4.02
CA ALA A 284 6.27 31.81 2.68
C ALA A 284 5.88 33.02 1.83
N VAL A 285 4.62 33.47 1.92
CA VAL A 285 4.15 34.67 1.23
C VAL A 285 4.84 35.92 1.79
N HIS A 286 4.89 36.11 3.12
CA HIS A 286 5.60 37.24 3.71
C HIS A 286 7.09 37.27 3.34
N ARG A 287 7.78 36.14 3.38
CA ARG A 287 9.19 36.07 2.94
C ARG A 287 9.34 36.49 1.48
N THR A 288 8.44 36.01 0.62
CA THR A 288 8.45 36.37 -0.81
C THR A 288 8.13 37.84 -1.02
N LEU A 289 7.19 38.39 -0.28
CA LEU A 289 6.81 39.80 -0.34
C LEU A 289 7.98 40.70 0.10
N ASN A 290 8.62 40.37 1.22
CA ASN A 290 9.80 41.09 1.69
C ASN A 290 10.97 41.02 0.71
N GLU A 291 11.22 39.85 0.09
CA GLU A 291 12.22 39.71 -0.97
C GLU A 291 11.84 40.53 -2.21
N PHE A 292 10.57 40.58 -2.58
CA PHE A 292 10.09 41.37 -3.70
C PHE A 292 10.27 42.87 -3.46
N LEU A 293 9.88 43.36 -2.29
CA LEU A 293 9.96 44.78 -1.93
C LEU A 293 11.41 45.26 -1.78
N SER A 294 12.30 44.42 -1.25
CA SER A 294 13.73 44.76 -1.06
C SER A 294 14.56 44.77 -2.34
N ARG A 295 14.08 44.19 -3.45
CA ARG A 295 14.80 44.20 -4.73
C ARG A 295 14.86 45.63 -5.31
N PRO A 296 16.08 46.15 -5.61
CA PRO A 296 16.26 47.51 -6.09
C PRO A 296 15.68 47.68 -7.50
N ILE A 297 15.15 48.86 -7.76
CA ILE A 297 14.65 49.28 -9.07
C ILE A 297 15.83 49.96 -9.78
N LEU A 298 16.33 49.35 -10.85
CA LEU A 298 17.36 49.95 -11.69
C LEU A 298 16.68 50.89 -12.68
N THR A 299 16.47 52.15 -12.27
CA THR A 299 15.94 53.21 -13.13
C THR A 299 16.83 54.44 -13.07
N ASN A 300 17.08 55.05 -14.23
CA ASN A 300 17.88 56.28 -14.38
C ASN A 300 17.04 57.57 -14.24
N GLU A 301 15.74 57.47 -13.96
CA GLU A 301 14.82 58.62 -13.92
C GLU A 301 14.20 58.77 -12.52
N GLU A 302 14.14 60.00 -12.02
CA GLU A 302 13.77 60.36 -10.64
C GLU A 302 12.26 60.35 -10.36
N GLU A 303 11.41 60.34 -11.40
CA GLU A 303 9.94 60.36 -11.26
C GLU A 303 9.28 59.23 -12.08
N THR A 304 9.29 58.02 -11.54
CA THR A 304 8.54 56.89 -12.13
C THR A 304 7.56 56.30 -11.13
N TYR A 305 6.27 56.34 -11.42
CA TYR A 305 5.25 55.66 -10.63
C TYR A 305 5.41 54.15 -10.78
N THR A 306 5.52 53.44 -9.67
CA THR A 306 5.68 51.98 -9.66
C THR A 306 4.38 51.32 -9.24
N LYS A 307 3.82 50.51 -10.13
CA LYS A 307 2.63 49.70 -9.83
C LYS A 307 3.06 48.27 -9.52
N THR A 308 2.78 47.81 -8.31
CA THR A 308 3.07 46.43 -7.88
C THR A 308 1.88 45.54 -8.21
N LYS A 309 2.13 44.38 -8.81
CA LYS A 309 1.14 43.33 -9.05
C LYS A 309 1.62 42.03 -8.42
N PHE A 310 0.81 41.45 -7.55
CA PHE A 310 1.09 40.17 -6.92
C PHE A 310 0.13 39.12 -7.48
N ILE A 311 0.67 38.12 -8.16
CA ILE A 311 -0.09 37.09 -8.85
C ILE A 311 0.07 35.77 -8.08
N PHE A 312 -1.04 35.23 -7.58
CA PHE A 312 -1.08 33.88 -7.02
C PHE A 312 -1.35 32.86 -8.14
N ASP A 313 -0.42 31.94 -8.37
CA ASP A 313 -0.64 30.76 -9.22
C ASP A 313 -1.22 29.64 -8.37
N CYS A 314 -2.53 29.44 -8.48
CA CYS A 314 -3.30 28.46 -7.72
C CYS A 314 -3.33 27.07 -8.39
N SER A 315 -2.53 26.83 -9.43
CA SER A 315 -2.54 25.57 -10.19
C SER A 315 -2.28 24.31 -9.34
N ALA A 316 -1.51 24.43 -8.26
CA ALA A 316 -1.19 23.32 -7.35
C ALA A 316 -2.12 23.24 -6.13
N ILE A 317 -2.95 24.25 -5.89
CA ILE A 317 -3.90 24.28 -4.77
C ILE A 317 -5.17 23.57 -5.22
N THR A 318 -5.23 22.24 -5.00
CA THR A 318 -6.40 21.44 -5.45
C THR A 318 -7.58 21.57 -4.50
N GLU A 319 -7.33 21.67 -3.20
CA GLU A 319 -8.33 21.81 -2.13
C GLU A 319 -7.88 22.84 -1.10
N ILE A 320 -8.87 23.51 -0.50
CA ILE A 320 -8.68 24.50 0.57
C ILE A 320 -9.71 24.23 1.66
N ASP A 321 -9.28 24.18 2.92
CA ASP A 321 -10.20 24.10 4.07
C ASP A 321 -10.53 25.48 4.66
N SER A 322 -11.36 25.53 5.69
CA SER A 322 -11.79 26.79 6.31
C SER A 322 -10.64 27.62 6.88
N MET A 323 -9.64 26.98 7.48
CA MET A 323 -8.43 27.65 8.01
C MET A 323 -7.55 28.16 6.87
N GLY A 324 -7.42 27.39 5.79
CA GLY A 324 -6.75 27.80 4.57
C GLY A 324 -7.39 29.04 3.96
N ILE A 325 -8.72 29.10 3.86
CA ILE A 325 -9.46 30.27 3.37
C ILE A 325 -9.20 31.49 4.26
N ALA A 326 -9.31 31.34 5.58
CA ALA A 326 -9.07 32.44 6.52
C ALA A 326 -7.64 32.99 6.39
N ALA A 327 -6.65 32.10 6.34
CA ALA A 327 -5.25 32.46 6.15
C ALA A 327 -5.00 33.17 4.81
N PHE A 328 -5.68 32.73 3.75
CA PHE A 328 -5.55 33.31 2.42
C PHE A 328 -6.15 34.72 2.38
N LYS A 329 -7.32 34.96 3.02
CA LYS A 329 -7.92 36.30 3.14
C LYS A 329 -7.02 37.26 3.91
N GLU A 330 -6.48 36.81 5.03
CA GLU A 330 -5.57 37.61 5.86
C GLU A 330 -4.33 38.05 5.06
N VAL A 331 -3.72 37.13 4.31
CA VAL A 331 -2.56 37.42 3.46
C VAL A 331 -2.90 38.42 2.34
N ILE A 332 -4.10 38.36 1.76
CA ILE A 332 -4.57 39.31 0.75
C ILE A 332 -4.66 40.71 1.37
N GLU A 333 -5.32 40.84 2.53
CA GLU A 333 -5.46 42.11 3.25
C GLU A 333 -4.10 42.71 3.64
N GLU A 334 -3.14 41.88 4.05
CA GLU A 334 -1.79 42.31 4.39
C GLU A 334 -1.01 42.80 3.17
N ILE A 335 -1.06 42.09 2.03
CA ILE A 335 -0.41 42.52 0.79
C ILE A 335 -0.97 43.85 0.28
N GLU A 336 -2.29 44.04 0.34
CA GLU A 336 -2.93 45.29 -0.07
C GLU A 336 -2.50 46.46 0.81
N LYS A 337 -2.38 46.25 2.13
CA LYS A 337 -1.94 47.27 3.08
C LYS A 337 -0.45 47.60 2.97
N GLU A 338 0.42 46.59 2.88
CA GLU A 338 1.88 46.78 2.92
C GLU A 338 2.47 47.25 1.59
N ALA A 339 1.98 46.71 0.46
CA ALA A 339 2.64 46.90 -0.84
C ALA A 339 1.86 47.75 -1.83
N ASN A 340 0.67 48.23 -1.46
CA ASN A 340 -0.31 48.89 -2.35
C ASN A 340 -0.45 48.15 -3.70
N ALA A 341 -0.37 46.82 -3.64
CA ALA A 341 -0.23 45.95 -4.79
C ALA A 341 -1.59 45.47 -5.26
N THR A 342 -1.81 45.46 -6.58
CA THR A 342 -3.00 44.82 -7.15
C THR A 342 -2.81 43.31 -7.15
N ILE A 343 -3.72 42.58 -6.50
CA ILE A 343 -3.67 41.11 -6.43
C ILE A 343 -4.40 40.51 -7.64
N ALA A 344 -3.85 39.44 -8.21
CA ALA A 344 -4.50 38.66 -9.26
C ALA A 344 -4.31 37.16 -9.01
N PHE A 345 -5.26 36.37 -9.51
CA PHE A 345 -5.24 34.92 -9.39
C PHE A 345 -5.11 34.28 -10.77
N SER A 346 -4.28 33.24 -10.87
CA SER A 346 -4.08 32.45 -12.08
C SER A 346 -4.40 30.98 -11.79
N ASN A 347 -4.99 30.29 -12.76
CA ASN A 347 -5.29 28.85 -12.71
C ASN A 347 -6.08 28.39 -11.46
N ALA A 348 -6.90 29.28 -10.90
CA ALA A 348 -7.75 28.95 -9.77
C ALA A 348 -8.96 28.11 -10.22
N ASN A 349 -9.32 27.10 -9.43
CA ASN A 349 -10.44 26.23 -9.75
C ASN A 349 -11.77 26.87 -9.29
N CYS A 350 -12.81 26.89 -10.14
CA CYS A 350 -14.08 27.59 -9.89
C CYS A 350 -14.78 27.22 -8.57
N LYS A 351 -14.58 26.01 -8.04
CA LYS A 351 -15.18 25.61 -6.75
C LYS A 351 -14.62 26.37 -5.54
N GLN A 352 -13.38 26.85 -5.62
CA GLN A 352 -12.70 27.57 -4.54
C GLN A 352 -13.10 29.05 -4.47
N TYR A 353 -13.71 29.58 -5.55
CA TYR A 353 -13.95 31.01 -5.73
C TYR A 353 -15.24 31.53 -5.07
N TRP A 354 -16.25 30.69 -4.84
CA TRP A 354 -17.55 31.12 -4.27
C TRP A 354 -17.49 31.55 -2.80
N SER A 355 -16.29 31.60 -2.20
CA SER A 355 -16.08 31.96 -0.79
C SER A 355 -15.19 33.21 -0.60
N PHE A 356 -14.73 33.82 -1.70
CA PHE A 356 -13.89 35.02 -1.69
C PHE A 356 -14.64 36.23 -2.20
#